data_AF-A0A7K4A004-F1
#
_entry.id   AF-A0A7K4A004-F1
#
_cell.length_a   1.000
_cell.length_b   1.000
_cell.length_c   1.000
_cell.angle_alpha   90.00
_cell.angle_beta   90.00
_cell.angle_gamma   90.00
#
_symmetry.space_group_name_H-M   'P 1'
#
loop_
_entity.id
_entity.type
_entity.pdbx_description
1 polymer ?
#
loop_
_entity_poly.entity_id
_entity_poly.type
_entity_poly.pdbx_seq_one_letter_code
_entity_poly.pdbx_strand_id
1 'polypeptide(L)'
;QQFKVGIVEAPMVHASVWGEYPQTVGMNGGNVASVLNIPQNDEGLGFALRNVMANHLAAITKRNAMNAAALASIYEQIGEMEMGNAMGIFERHQLLGMAYQGLNANNMVYECVKANGKTGTIGTVVQSTVGKALEDKVIKAGKKLPSGYVMYEANDVSKWNAYCAAGVLAATMVNCGSLRGAQAVSSTLLYFNDIIEKETALPGCDFGRVMGTAVGFSFFSHSIYGGGGPGVFNGNHVVTRHSRGFAIPCVAAAVALDAGTQMFTPEMTSGLVGAIYGEIKEFREPIVSVAEAV
;
A
#
# COMPACT_ATOMS: atom_id res chain seq x y z
N GLN A 1 34.12 -5.93 25.10
CA GLN A 1 35.15 -4.94 25.50
C GLN A 1 34.71 -4.11 26.70
N GLN A 2 33.58 -3.38 26.64
CA GLN A 2 33.06 -2.57 27.75
C GLN A 2 32.91 -3.34 29.08
N PHE A 3 32.39 -4.57 29.03
CA PHE A 3 32.18 -5.42 30.21
C PHE A 3 33.27 -6.47 30.43
N LYS A 4 34.36 -6.44 29.66
CA LYS A 4 35.48 -7.40 29.75
C LYS A 4 35.06 -8.90 29.77
N VAL A 5 34.01 -9.25 29.01
CA VAL A 5 33.47 -10.62 28.88
C VAL A 5 34.57 -11.61 28.50
N GLY A 6 34.60 -12.76 29.18
CA GLY A 6 35.57 -13.82 28.92
C GLY A 6 35.34 -14.52 27.58
N ILE A 7 36.37 -15.18 27.05
CA ILE A 7 36.27 -15.87 25.74
C ILE A 7 35.22 -16.99 25.72
N VAL A 8 34.99 -17.65 26.86
CA VAL A 8 34.01 -18.74 26.99
C VAL A 8 32.57 -18.21 26.99
N GLU A 9 32.36 -16.97 27.44
CA GLU A 9 31.03 -16.33 27.53
C GLU A 9 30.71 -15.52 26.27
N ALA A 10 31.72 -15.19 25.45
CA ALA A 10 31.55 -14.43 24.23
C ALA A 10 30.49 -14.99 23.26
N PRO A 11 30.35 -16.33 23.07
CA PRO A 11 29.28 -16.89 22.24
C PRO A 11 27.86 -16.58 22.75
N MET A 12 27.68 -16.43 24.08
CA MET A 12 26.38 -16.05 24.65
C MET A 12 26.02 -14.61 24.32
N VAL A 13 27.01 -13.72 24.30
CA VAL A 13 26.82 -12.33 23.84
C VAL A 13 26.44 -12.31 22.36
N HIS A 14 27.12 -13.11 21.53
CA HIS A 14 26.76 -13.26 20.11
C HIS A 14 25.31 -13.69 19.95
N ALA A 15 24.89 -14.78 20.62
CA ALA A 15 23.53 -15.29 20.55
C ALA A 15 22.49 -14.27 21.04
N SER A 16 22.80 -13.46 22.05
CA SER A 16 21.88 -12.41 22.54
C SER A 16 21.65 -11.27 21.56
N VAL A 17 22.61 -10.99 20.66
CA VAL A 17 22.50 -9.91 19.66
C VAL A 17 21.96 -10.44 18.34
N TRP A 18 22.57 -11.52 17.84
CA TRP A 18 22.34 -12.06 16.50
C TRP A 18 21.37 -13.25 16.47
N GLY A 19 20.92 -13.73 17.63
CA GLY A 19 20.06 -14.90 17.73
C GLY A 19 20.77 -16.16 17.29
N GLU A 20 20.06 -17.00 16.52
CA GLU A 20 20.56 -18.27 15.99
C GLU A 20 21.45 -18.11 14.73
N TYR A 21 21.70 -16.89 14.26
CA TYR A 21 22.61 -16.69 13.13
C TYR A 21 24.05 -17.13 13.49
N PRO A 22 24.76 -17.92 12.66
CA PRO A 22 24.46 -18.28 11.27
C PRO A 22 23.79 -19.65 11.07
N GLN A 23 23.35 -20.33 12.14
CA GLN A 23 22.59 -21.59 12.00
C GLN A 23 21.26 -21.34 11.27
N THR A 24 20.59 -20.23 11.59
CA THR A 24 19.50 -19.68 10.78
C THR A 24 20.03 -18.63 9.81
N VAL A 25 19.40 -18.51 8.62
CA VAL A 25 19.78 -17.49 7.63
C VAL A 25 19.47 -16.08 8.16
N GLY A 26 18.32 -15.92 8.84
CA GLY A 26 17.96 -14.69 9.56
C GLY A 26 18.48 -14.66 10.99
N MET A 27 18.31 -13.51 11.64
CA MET A 27 18.68 -13.29 13.05
C MET A 27 17.56 -13.74 13.99
N ASN A 28 17.08 -14.97 13.84
CA ASN A 28 15.95 -15.49 14.61
C ASN A 28 16.28 -15.48 16.11
N GLY A 29 15.43 -14.84 16.91
CA GLY A 29 15.67 -14.65 18.35
C GLY A 29 16.72 -13.58 18.70
N GLY A 30 17.24 -12.85 17.70
CA GLY A 30 18.11 -11.70 17.90
C GLY A 30 17.37 -10.46 18.37
N ASN A 31 18.11 -9.45 18.82
CA ASN A 31 17.58 -8.19 19.35
C ASN A 31 17.88 -6.98 18.46
N VAL A 32 18.24 -7.22 17.20
CA VAL A 32 18.44 -6.19 16.18
C VAL A 32 17.33 -6.30 15.15
N ALA A 33 16.65 -5.19 14.88
CA ALA A 33 15.58 -5.11 13.90
C ALA A 33 15.83 -3.98 12.90
N SER A 34 15.31 -4.15 11.69
CA SER A 34 15.33 -3.18 10.60
C SER A 34 13.94 -3.10 9.98
N VAL A 35 13.64 -1.98 9.31
CA VAL A 35 12.43 -1.84 8.48
C VAL A 35 12.46 -2.80 7.29
N LEU A 36 13.66 -3.07 6.76
CA LEU A 36 13.90 -4.03 5.68
C LEU A 36 14.21 -5.40 6.24
N ASN A 37 13.81 -6.43 5.50
CA ASN A 37 14.16 -7.82 5.81
C ASN A 37 15.56 -8.17 5.27
N ILE A 38 16.03 -9.39 5.54
CA ILE A 38 17.24 -9.92 4.92
C ILE A 38 17.03 -10.17 3.42
N PRO A 39 18.06 -9.96 2.56
CA PRO A 39 17.92 -10.11 1.11
C PRO A 39 17.48 -11.51 0.66
N GLN A 40 17.80 -12.56 1.41
CA GLN A 40 17.39 -13.94 1.08
C GLN A 40 15.88 -14.16 1.17
N ASN A 41 15.15 -13.27 1.85
CA ASN A 41 13.68 -13.29 1.92
C ASN A 41 13.04 -12.46 0.80
N ASP A 42 13.82 -11.85 -0.09
CA ASP A 42 13.29 -11.15 -1.25
C ASP A 42 12.82 -12.18 -2.27
N GLU A 43 11.56 -12.05 -2.64
CA GLU A 43 10.84 -12.97 -3.52
C GLU A 43 11.19 -12.76 -5.00
N GLY A 44 12.03 -11.78 -5.31
CA GLY A 44 12.55 -11.48 -6.63
C GLY A 44 13.67 -10.44 -6.58
N LEU A 45 14.31 -10.20 -7.72
CA LEU A 45 15.33 -9.15 -7.83
C LEU A 45 14.68 -7.76 -7.75
N GLY A 46 15.25 -6.88 -6.91
CA GLY A 46 14.74 -5.53 -6.67
C GLY A 46 13.57 -5.44 -5.68
N PHE A 47 13.27 -6.51 -4.92
CA PHE A 47 12.13 -6.55 -4.00
C PHE A 47 12.42 -6.03 -2.58
N ALA A 48 13.66 -5.67 -2.25
CA ALA A 48 14.07 -5.30 -0.90
C ALA A 48 13.17 -4.22 -0.27
N LEU A 49 12.90 -3.13 -1.00
CA LEU A 49 12.05 -2.04 -0.52
C LEU A 49 10.56 -2.39 -0.46
N ARG A 50 10.14 -3.47 -1.12
CA ARG A 50 8.76 -3.99 -1.04
C ARG A 50 8.57 -4.91 0.17
N ASN A 51 9.65 -5.33 0.84
CA ASN A 51 9.65 -6.20 2.00
C ASN A 51 9.44 -5.43 3.32
N VAL A 52 8.48 -4.50 3.32
CA VAL A 52 8.13 -3.66 4.47
C VAL A 52 6.67 -3.90 4.87
N MET A 53 6.48 -4.43 6.08
CA MET A 53 5.16 -4.79 6.63
C MET A 53 4.22 -3.57 6.72
N ALA A 54 2.94 -3.74 6.37
CA ALA A 54 1.94 -2.68 6.49
C ALA A 54 1.81 -2.13 7.92
N ASN A 55 1.93 -2.99 8.95
CA ASN A 55 2.00 -2.56 10.34
C ASN A 55 3.22 -1.68 10.65
N HIS A 56 4.40 -1.90 10.03
CA HIS A 56 5.55 -1.01 10.19
C HIS A 56 5.23 0.38 9.65
N LEU A 57 4.64 0.46 8.46
CA LEU A 57 4.27 1.73 7.81
C LEU A 57 3.26 2.51 8.66
N ALA A 58 2.24 1.84 9.19
CA ALA A 58 1.26 2.46 10.08
C ALA A 58 1.85 2.90 11.43
N ALA A 59 2.79 2.13 12.00
CA ALA A 59 3.47 2.47 13.25
C ALA A 59 4.40 3.69 13.09
N ILE A 60 5.23 3.70 12.03
CA ILE A 60 6.15 4.79 11.71
C ILE A 60 5.42 6.12 11.54
N THR A 61 4.28 6.09 10.85
CA THR A 61 3.49 7.28 10.53
C THR A 61 2.50 7.66 11.65
N LYS A 62 2.65 7.07 12.84
CA LYS A 62 1.80 7.30 14.02
C LYS A 62 0.30 7.20 13.70
N ARG A 63 -0.08 6.19 12.92
CA ARG A 63 -1.45 5.93 12.44
C ARG A 63 -2.09 7.07 11.63
N ASN A 64 -1.30 7.94 11.01
CA ASN A 64 -1.84 8.87 10.01
C ASN A 64 -2.04 8.16 8.67
N ALA A 65 -3.29 7.96 8.24
CA ALA A 65 -3.62 7.17 7.06
C ALA A 65 -3.05 7.72 5.74
N MET A 66 -3.03 9.04 5.55
CA MET A 66 -2.45 9.66 4.35
C MET A 66 -0.93 9.49 4.32
N ASN A 67 -0.26 9.72 5.45
CA ASN A 67 1.19 9.53 5.54
C ASN A 67 1.58 8.05 5.43
N ALA A 68 0.79 7.13 5.99
CA ALA A 68 1.00 5.69 5.83
C ALA A 68 0.93 5.26 4.37
N ALA A 69 -0.10 5.73 3.63
CA ALA A 69 -0.22 5.49 2.20
C ALA A 69 0.93 6.12 1.40
N ALA A 70 1.33 7.34 1.75
CA ALA A 70 2.43 8.04 1.08
C ALA A 70 3.77 7.33 1.27
N LEU A 71 4.13 6.96 2.51
CA LEU A 71 5.35 6.21 2.80
C LEU A 71 5.37 4.87 2.08
N ALA A 72 4.24 4.14 2.12
CA ALA A 72 4.07 2.90 1.39
C ALA A 72 4.24 3.09 -0.13
N SER A 73 3.65 4.15 -0.69
CA SER A 73 3.75 4.46 -2.12
C SER A 73 5.19 4.80 -2.51
N ILE A 74 5.93 5.55 -1.69
CA ILE A 74 7.35 5.83 -1.94
C ILE A 74 8.15 4.53 -2.01
N TYR A 75 8.04 3.65 -1.00
CA TYR A 75 8.76 2.38 -1.00
C TYR A 75 8.38 1.47 -2.16
N GLU A 76 7.09 1.31 -2.41
CA GLU A 76 6.61 0.46 -3.49
C GLU A 76 7.04 0.98 -4.87
N GLN A 77 6.94 2.28 -5.12
CA GLN A 77 7.24 2.84 -6.44
C GLN A 77 8.75 2.88 -6.72
N ILE A 78 9.58 3.11 -5.69
CA ILE A 78 11.04 2.92 -5.82
C ILE A 78 11.37 1.44 -6.01
N GLY A 79 10.68 0.52 -5.32
CA GLY A 79 10.81 -0.91 -5.56
C GLY A 79 10.50 -1.30 -7.01
N GLU A 80 9.43 -0.74 -7.60
CA GLU A 80 9.13 -0.94 -9.02
C GLU A 80 10.20 -0.37 -9.96
N MET A 81 10.89 0.71 -9.58
CA MET A 81 12.06 1.20 -10.31
C MET A 81 13.22 0.21 -10.22
N GLU A 82 13.54 -0.29 -9.03
CA GLU A 82 14.62 -1.26 -8.79
C GLU A 82 14.37 -2.60 -9.51
N MET A 83 13.11 -3.01 -9.62
CA MET A 83 12.67 -4.19 -10.38
C MET A 83 12.71 -3.99 -11.90
N GLY A 84 12.98 -2.77 -12.40
CA GLY A 84 12.97 -2.43 -13.82
C GLY A 84 11.56 -2.28 -14.43
N ASN A 85 10.52 -2.20 -13.61
CA ASN A 85 9.12 -2.06 -14.05
C ASN A 85 8.73 -0.61 -14.39
N ALA A 86 9.58 0.36 -14.05
CA ALA A 86 9.40 1.77 -14.33
C ALA A 86 10.37 2.28 -15.43
N MET A 87 10.66 1.46 -16.44
CA MET A 87 11.56 1.83 -17.55
C MET A 87 10.80 2.30 -18.79
N GLY A 88 11.32 3.33 -19.47
CA GLY A 88 10.75 3.86 -20.70
C GLY A 88 9.35 4.42 -20.50
N ILE A 89 8.38 3.97 -21.29
CA ILE A 89 6.99 4.48 -21.21
C ILE A 89 6.31 4.18 -19.87
N PHE A 90 6.80 3.17 -19.13
CA PHE A 90 6.24 2.79 -17.83
C PHE A 90 6.71 3.68 -16.68
N GLU A 91 7.79 4.46 -16.86
CA GLU A 91 8.24 5.44 -15.87
C GLU A 91 7.13 6.45 -15.58
N ARG A 92 6.56 7.06 -16.64
CA ARG A 92 5.44 8.00 -16.52
C ARG A 92 4.23 7.35 -15.82
N HIS A 93 3.97 6.08 -16.10
CA HIS A 93 2.85 5.35 -15.51
C HIS A 93 3.00 5.22 -13.99
N GLN A 94 4.17 4.81 -13.52
CA GLN A 94 4.48 4.69 -12.09
C GLN A 94 4.53 6.06 -11.41
N LEU A 95 5.17 7.07 -12.02
CA LEU A 95 5.26 8.42 -11.46
C LEU A 95 3.89 9.09 -11.30
N LEU A 96 3.00 8.96 -12.29
CA LEU A 96 1.63 9.47 -12.16
C LEU A 96 0.87 8.75 -11.06
N GLY A 97 1.02 7.43 -10.98
CA GLY A 97 0.41 6.65 -9.90
C GLY A 97 0.89 7.09 -8.52
N MET A 98 2.21 7.25 -8.34
CA MET A 98 2.81 7.79 -7.11
C MET A 98 2.27 9.18 -6.76
N ALA A 99 2.24 10.09 -7.75
CA ALA A 99 1.79 11.46 -7.56
C ALA A 99 0.31 11.53 -7.12
N TYR A 100 -0.60 10.87 -7.84
CA TYR A 100 -2.03 10.95 -7.56
C TYR A 100 -2.45 10.08 -6.37
N GLN A 101 -1.98 8.83 -6.28
CA GLN A 101 -2.34 7.93 -5.18
C GLN A 101 -1.57 8.24 -3.90
N GLY A 102 -0.24 8.25 -3.97
CA GLY A 102 0.62 8.38 -2.79
C GLY A 102 0.73 9.81 -2.26
N LEU A 103 0.85 10.79 -3.16
CA LEU A 103 1.20 12.17 -2.80
C LEU A 103 0.03 13.16 -2.93
N ASN A 104 -1.19 12.67 -3.16
CA ASN A 104 -2.41 13.49 -3.25
C ASN A 104 -2.31 14.64 -4.27
N ALA A 105 -1.70 14.38 -5.44
CA ALA A 105 -1.60 15.39 -6.50
C ALA A 105 -2.97 15.97 -6.85
N ASN A 106 -3.03 17.29 -7.01
CA ASN A 106 -4.24 18.06 -7.28
C ASN A 106 -5.36 17.82 -6.24
N ASN A 107 -5.00 17.46 -5.02
CA ASN A 107 -5.93 17.21 -3.92
C ASN A 107 -6.94 16.07 -4.18
N MET A 108 -6.68 15.22 -5.18
CA MET A 108 -7.68 14.27 -5.69
C MET A 108 -8.16 13.28 -4.64
N VAL A 109 -7.24 12.66 -3.89
CA VAL A 109 -7.60 11.69 -2.84
C VAL A 109 -8.36 12.39 -1.73
N TYR A 110 -7.84 13.51 -1.24
CA TYR A 110 -8.44 14.26 -0.14
C TYR A 110 -9.84 14.78 -0.48
N GLU A 111 -10.04 15.38 -1.66
CA GLU A 111 -11.36 15.88 -2.07
C GLU A 111 -12.36 14.76 -2.26
N CYS A 112 -11.93 13.64 -2.86
CA CYS A 112 -12.79 12.48 -3.04
C CYS A 112 -13.23 11.88 -1.69
N VAL A 113 -12.30 11.74 -0.73
CA VAL A 113 -12.62 11.30 0.64
C VAL A 113 -13.53 12.31 1.33
N LYS A 114 -13.25 13.61 1.23
CA LYS A 114 -14.07 14.66 1.86
C LYS A 114 -15.50 14.67 1.33
N ALA A 115 -15.68 14.51 0.02
CA ALA A 115 -17.00 14.45 -0.61
C ALA A 115 -17.81 13.21 -0.19
N ASN A 116 -17.14 12.10 0.10
CA ASN A 116 -17.77 10.81 0.38
C ASN A 116 -17.72 10.39 1.87
N GLY A 117 -17.02 11.12 2.73
CA GLY A 117 -16.69 10.65 4.08
C GLY A 117 -17.85 10.58 5.07
N LYS A 118 -18.98 11.25 4.80
CA LYS A 118 -20.14 11.29 5.72
C LYS A 118 -21.14 10.17 5.48
N THR A 119 -21.48 9.91 4.21
CA THR A 119 -22.54 8.96 3.80
C THR A 119 -22.17 8.18 2.55
N GLY A 120 -20.93 8.33 2.07
CA GLY A 120 -20.49 7.69 0.84
C GLY A 120 -20.19 6.21 1.04
N THR A 121 -20.07 5.53 -0.10
CA THR A 121 -19.75 4.11 -0.21
C THR A 121 -18.66 3.92 -1.26
N ILE A 122 -18.21 2.68 -1.47
CA ILE A 122 -17.31 2.37 -2.59
C ILE A 122 -17.91 2.85 -3.92
N GLY A 123 -19.22 2.65 -4.13
CA GLY A 123 -19.91 3.05 -5.37
C GLY A 123 -19.95 4.56 -5.58
N THR A 124 -20.17 5.37 -4.53
CA THR A 124 -20.18 6.84 -4.69
C THR A 124 -18.78 7.40 -4.92
N VAL A 125 -17.74 6.73 -4.39
CA VAL A 125 -16.34 7.05 -4.70
C VAL A 125 -16.01 6.71 -6.16
N VAL A 126 -16.52 5.59 -6.70
CA VAL A 126 -16.42 5.29 -8.14
C VAL A 126 -17.05 6.41 -8.97
N GLN A 127 -18.28 6.82 -8.64
CA GLN A 127 -18.96 7.93 -9.32
C GLN A 127 -18.15 9.23 -9.26
N SER A 128 -17.59 9.56 -8.09
CA SER A 128 -16.76 10.75 -7.90
C SER A 128 -15.48 10.70 -8.76
N THR A 129 -14.85 9.52 -8.84
CA THR A 129 -13.65 9.30 -9.65
C THR A 129 -13.93 9.43 -11.15
N VAL A 130 -15.01 8.82 -11.63
CA VAL A 130 -15.44 8.90 -13.04
C VAL A 130 -15.85 10.32 -13.41
N GLY A 131 -16.64 10.98 -12.56
CA GLY A 131 -17.05 12.37 -12.73
C GLY A 131 -15.85 13.31 -12.85
N LYS A 132 -14.86 13.15 -11.97
CA LYS A 132 -13.64 13.96 -12.01
C LYS A 132 -12.79 13.66 -13.25
N ALA A 133 -12.67 12.40 -13.65
CA ALA A 133 -11.94 12.01 -14.86
C ALA A 133 -12.58 12.60 -16.14
N LEU A 134 -13.90 12.73 -16.18
CA LEU A 134 -14.63 13.39 -17.28
C LEU A 134 -14.42 14.90 -17.27
N GLU A 135 -14.54 15.54 -16.09
CA GLU A 135 -14.32 16.98 -15.91
C GLU A 135 -12.90 17.38 -16.39
N ASP A 136 -11.90 16.61 -15.98
CA ASP A 136 -10.49 16.84 -16.30
C ASP A 136 -10.11 16.32 -17.70
N LYS A 137 -11.07 15.81 -18.48
CA LYS A 137 -10.92 15.26 -19.83
C LYS A 137 -9.88 14.14 -19.93
N VAL A 138 -9.68 13.40 -18.84
CA VAL A 138 -8.83 12.19 -18.82
C VAL A 138 -9.50 11.05 -19.59
N ILE A 139 -10.84 10.97 -19.50
CA ILE A 139 -11.68 10.07 -20.27
C ILE A 139 -12.74 10.84 -21.04
N LYS A 140 -13.34 10.21 -22.04
CA LYS A 140 -14.48 10.75 -22.82
C LYS A 140 -15.51 9.66 -23.09
N ALA A 141 -16.74 10.06 -23.35
CA ALA A 141 -17.77 9.15 -23.82
C ALA A 141 -17.37 8.56 -25.18
N GLY A 142 -17.42 7.24 -25.30
CA GLY A 142 -17.22 6.50 -26.53
C GLY A 142 -18.54 5.94 -27.06
N LYS A 143 -18.56 4.65 -27.39
CA LYS A 143 -19.71 3.99 -28.00
C LYS A 143 -20.86 3.79 -27.00
N LYS A 144 -22.06 4.25 -27.38
CA LYS A 144 -23.31 3.94 -26.68
C LYS A 144 -23.90 2.60 -27.17
N LEU A 145 -24.20 1.70 -26.23
CA LEU A 145 -24.81 0.39 -26.49
C LEU A 145 -26.35 0.50 -26.54
N PRO A 146 -27.07 -0.53 -27.07
CA PRO A 146 -28.53 -0.51 -27.18
C PRO A 146 -29.28 -0.31 -25.85
N SER A 147 -28.69 -0.73 -24.72
CA SER A 147 -29.25 -0.51 -23.39
C SER A 147 -29.20 0.95 -22.92
N GLY A 148 -28.49 1.81 -23.64
CA GLY A 148 -28.17 3.18 -23.23
C GLY A 148 -26.84 3.32 -22.49
N TYR A 149 -26.19 2.22 -22.14
CA TYR A 149 -24.87 2.21 -21.50
C TYR A 149 -23.81 2.83 -22.41
N VAL A 150 -22.93 3.66 -21.85
CA VAL A 150 -21.86 4.34 -22.57
C VAL A 150 -20.53 3.68 -22.21
N MET A 151 -19.86 3.09 -23.19
CA MET A 151 -18.47 2.67 -23.04
C MET A 151 -17.57 3.90 -23.18
N TYR A 152 -16.70 4.13 -22.21
CA TYR A 152 -15.78 5.27 -22.22
C TYR A 152 -14.46 4.92 -22.89
N GLU A 153 -13.74 5.95 -23.32
CA GLU A 153 -12.39 5.87 -23.88
C GLU A 153 -11.44 6.72 -23.05
N ALA A 154 -10.25 6.20 -22.73
CA ALA A 154 -9.21 6.97 -22.07
C ALA A 154 -8.43 7.81 -23.09
N ASN A 155 -8.43 9.13 -22.93
CA ASN A 155 -7.59 10.02 -23.71
C ASN A 155 -6.11 9.87 -23.31
N ASP A 156 -5.86 9.52 -22.04
CA ASP A 156 -4.54 9.23 -21.49
C ASP A 156 -4.62 8.01 -20.57
N VAL A 157 -4.09 6.88 -21.05
CA VAL A 157 -4.16 5.59 -20.36
C VAL A 157 -3.46 5.62 -19.00
N SER A 158 -2.29 6.27 -18.91
CA SER A 158 -1.54 6.28 -17.65
C SER A 158 -2.15 7.25 -16.65
N LYS A 159 -2.70 8.37 -17.11
CA LYS A 159 -3.41 9.30 -16.24
C LYS A 159 -4.75 8.73 -15.77
N TRP A 160 -5.48 7.99 -16.61
CA TRP A 160 -6.66 7.23 -16.19
C TRP A 160 -6.31 6.22 -15.09
N ASN A 161 -5.24 5.44 -15.27
CA ASN A 161 -4.77 4.52 -14.25
C ASN A 161 -4.46 5.23 -12.92
N ALA A 162 -3.81 6.39 -12.96
CA ALA A 162 -3.52 7.19 -11.77
C ALA A 162 -4.79 7.71 -11.07
N TYR A 163 -5.83 8.07 -11.83
CA TYR A 163 -7.14 8.43 -11.28
C TYR A 163 -7.81 7.23 -10.61
N CYS A 164 -7.74 6.04 -11.21
CA CYS A 164 -8.20 4.81 -10.57
C CYS A 164 -7.40 4.49 -9.30
N ALA A 165 -6.08 4.72 -9.30
CA ALA A 165 -5.20 4.48 -8.15
C ALA A 165 -5.55 5.41 -6.96
N ALA A 166 -5.79 6.70 -7.25
CA ALA A 166 -6.28 7.65 -6.25
C ALA A 166 -7.69 7.29 -5.77
N GLY A 167 -8.58 6.89 -6.68
CA GLY A 167 -9.95 6.48 -6.36
C GLY A 167 -10.01 5.25 -5.46
N VAL A 168 -9.19 4.22 -5.70
CA VAL A 168 -9.17 3.02 -4.84
C VAL A 168 -8.65 3.35 -3.44
N LEU A 169 -7.65 4.23 -3.30
CA LEU A 169 -7.19 4.68 -1.99
C LEU A 169 -8.27 5.50 -1.26
N ALA A 170 -8.95 6.40 -1.97
CA ALA A 170 -10.07 7.14 -1.41
C ALA A 170 -11.20 6.21 -0.97
N ALA A 171 -11.52 5.18 -1.76
CA ALA A 171 -12.53 4.17 -1.42
C ALA A 171 -12.12 3.40 -0.16
N THR A 172 -10.83 3.04 -0.03
CA THR A 172 -10.29 2.43 1.18
C THR A 172 -10.47 3.33 2.40
N MET A 173 -10.12 4.61 2.31
CA MET A 173 -10.27 5.55 3.42
C MET A 173 -11.74 5.76 3.82
N VAL A 174 -12.66 5.83 2.84
CA VAL A 174 -14.10 5.95 3.11
C VAL A 174 -14.65 4.68 3.75
N ASN A 175 -14.39 3.49 3.17
CA ASN A 175 -15.02 2.25 3.61
C ASN A 175 -14.39 1.71 4.91
N CYS A 176 -13.06 1.60 4.97
CA CYS A 176 -12.36 1.15 6.18
C CYS A 176 -12.46 2.20 7.29
N GLY A 177 -12.47 3.48 6.93
CA GLY A 177 -12.76 4.56 7.86
C GLY A 177 -14.14 4.42 8.47
N SER A 178 -15.18 4.18 7.66
CA SER A 178 -16.55 4.00 8.18
C SER A 178 -16.66 2.84 9.17
N LEU A 179 -15.95 1.72 8.91
CA LEU A 179 -15.88 0.57 9.80
C LEU A 179 -14.98 0.81 11.03
N ARG A 180 -13.99 1.71 10.93
CA ARG A 180 -12.84 1.81 11.84
C ARG A 180 -12.11 0.47 11.98
N GLY A 181 -12.01 -0.27 10.88
CA GLY A 181 -11.43 -1.62 10.84
C GLY A 181 -10.72 -1.91 9.51
N ALA A 182 -9.54 -2.51 9.60
CA ALA A 182 -8.67 -2.75 8.44
C ALA A 182 -9.18 -3.87 7.53
N GLN A 183 -9.90 -4.86 8.07
CA GLN A 183 -10.29 -6.08 7.35
C GLN A 183 -11.09 -5.85 6.06
N ALA A 184 -11.76 -4.70 5.93
CA ALA A 184 -12.54 -4.35 4.73
C ALA A 184 -11.66 -3.95 3.53
N VAL A 185 -10.36 -3.77 3.71
CA VAL A 185 -9.49 -3.25 2.64
C VAL A 185 -9.41 -4.20 1.44
N SER A 186 -9.33 -5.52 1.68
CA SER A 186 -9.18 -6.49 0.60
C SER A 186 -10.42 -6.50 -0.31
N SER A 187 -11.63 -6.46 0.26
CA SER A 187 -12.87 -6.36 -0.50
C SER A 187 -13.04 -4.98 -1.14
N THR A 188 -12.56 -3.91 -0.49
CA THR A 188 -12.61 -2.56 -1.06
C THR A 188 -11.78 -2.44 -2.33
N LEU A 189 -10.55 -2.97 -2.34
CA LEU A 189 -9.70 -2.98 -3.54
C LEU A 189 -10.33 -3.78 -4.66
N LEU A 190 -10.92 -4.94 -4.33
CA LEU A 190 -11.58 -5.81 -5.30
C LEU A 190 -12.76 -5.07 -5.93
N TYR A 191 -13.73 -4.65 -5.12
CA TYR A 191 -15.00 -4.13 -5.63
C TYR A 191 -14.91 -2.71 -6.16
N PHE A 192 -13.96 -1.88 -5.70
CA PHE A 192 -13.73 -0.61 -6.38
C PHE A 192 -13.35 -0.83 -7.85
N ASN A 193 -12.38 -1.73 -8.10
CA ASN A 193 -11.92 -2.02 -9.45
C ASN A 193 -12.99 -2.77 -10.26
N ASP A 194 -13.75 -3.66 -9.63
CA ASP A 194 -14.81 -4.38 -10.33
C ASP A 194 -15.96 -3.45 -10.77
N ILE A 195 -16.34 -2.52 -9.89
CA ILE A 195 -17.43 -1.57 -10.16
C ILE A 195 -16.97 -0.52 -11.17
N ILE A 196 -15.74 0.02 -11.09
CA ILE A 196 -15.28 1.05 -12.03
C ILE A 196 -15.14 0.49 -13.46
N GLU A 197 -14.73 -0.77 -13.60
CA GLU A 197 -14.71 -1.45 -14.91
C GLU A 197 -16.14 -1.62 -15.46
N LYS A 198 -17.09 -2.02 -14.62
CA LYS A 198 -18.51 -2.14 -15.01
C LYS A 198 -19.18 -0.79 -15.28
N GLU A 199 -18.78 0.26 -14.60
CA GLU A 199 -19.34 1.61 -14.78
C GLU A 199 -18.84 2.26 -16.07
N THR A 200 -17.61 1.97 -16.50
CA THR A 200 -16.97 2.71 -17.59
C THR A 200 -16.57 1.89 -18.82
N ALA A 201 -16.47 0.56 -18.70
CA ALA A 201 -15.82 -0.34 -19.65
C ALA A 201 -14.33 -0.05 -19.91
N LEU A 202 -13.71 0.79 -19.08
CA LEU A 202 -12.26 1.01 -19.05
C LEU A 202 -11.62 0.07 -18.03
N PRO A 203 -10.35 -0.33 -18.22
CA PRO A 203 -9.64 -1.16 -17.26
C PRO A 203 -9.50 -0.46 -15.91
N GLY A 204 -9.61 -1.22 -14.82
CA GLY A 204 -9.36 -0.76 -13.46
C GLY A 204 -7.88 -0.48 -13.19
N CYS A 205 -7.58 -0.14 -11.95
CA CYS A 205 -6.22 0.17 -11.51
C CYS A 205 -5.25 -1.01 -11.76
N ASP A 206 -4.10 -0.66 -12.34
CA ASP A 206 -3.04 -1.54 -12.79
C ASP A 206 -3.52 -2.63 -13.77
N PHE A 207 -4.54 -2.29 -14.57
CA PHE A 207 -5.12 -3.14 -15.61
C PHE A 207 -5.59 -4.49 -15.06
N GLY A 208 -6.28 -4.46 -13.91
CA GLY A 208 -6.82 -5.65 -13.24
C GLY A 208 -5.88 -6.28 -12.21
N ARG A 209 -4.60 -5.87 -12.14
CA ARG A 209 -3.67 -6.42 -11.14
C ARG A 209 -4.01 -6.03 -9.70
N VAL A 210 -4.58 -4.84 -9.46
CA VAL A 210 -5.10 -4.49 -8.13
C VAL A 210 -6.28 -5.40 -7.76
N MET A 211 -7.19 -5.64 -8.70
CA MET A 211 -8.32 -6.57 -8.49
C MET A 211 -7.83 -7.99 -8.21
N GLY A 212 -6.90 -8.52 -9.01
CA GLY A 212 -6.31 -9.85 -8.81
C GLY A 212 -5.58 -9.98 -7.48
N THR A 213 -4.78 -8.97 -7.11
CA THR A 213 -4.14 -8.89 -5.78
C THR A 213 -5.18 -8.93 -4.67
N ALA A 214 -6.27 -8.20 -4.83
CA ALA A 214 -7.34 -8.11 -3.85
C ALA A 214 -8.15 -9.41 -3.70
N VAL A 215 -8.28 -10.21 -4.77
CA VAL A 215 -8.87 -11.56 -4.70
C VAL A 215 -8.01 -12.46 -3.83
N GLY A 216 -6.72 -12.58 -4.12
CA GLY A 216 -5.78 -13.40 -3.33
C GLY A 216 -5.70 -12.92 -1.88
N PHE A 217 -5.59 -11.60 -1.69
CA PHE A 217 -5.56 -11.01 -0.36
C PHE A 217 -6.85 -11.26 0.44
N SER A 218 -8.02 -11.15 -0.19
CA SER A 218 -9.29 -11.46 0.49
C SER A 218 -9.32 -12.93 0.93
N PHE A 219 -8.90 -13.85 0.06
CA PHE A 219 -8.81 -15.26 0.40
C PHE A 219 -7.85 -15.53 1.57
N PHE A 220 -6.62 -15.01 1.52
CA PHE A 220 -5.60 -15.24 2.56
C PHE A 220 -5.76 -14.37 3.82
N SER A 221 -6.78 -13.52 3.89
CA SER A 221 -7.16 -12.85 5.14
C SER A 221 -8.42 -13.45 5.77
N HIS A 222 -9.04 -14.42 5.12
CA HIS A 222 -10.31 -15.03 5.55
C HIS A 222 -10.33 -16.56 5.38
N SER A 223 -9.17 -17.21 5.27
CA SER A 223 -9.07 -18.66 5.10
C SER A 223 -7.99 -19.26 5.99
N ILE A 224 -7.92 -20.59 6.01
CA ILE A 224 -7.03 -21.38 6.84
C ILE A 224 -5.64 -21.62 6.21
N TYR A 225 -5.41 -21.17 4.98
CA TYR A 225 -4.27 -21.60 4.16
C TYR A 225 -3.00 -20.77 4.35
N GLY A 226 -3.06 -19.68 5.13
CA GLY A 226 -1.94 -18.78 5.36
C GLY A 226 -2.39 -17.32 5.33
N GLY A 227 -1.43 -16.40 5.24
CA GLY A 227 -1.68 -14.97 5.33
C GLY A 227 -2.01 -14.53 6.77
N GLY A 228 -3.05 -13.71 6.93
CA GLY A 228 -3.43 -13.16 8.23
C GLY A 228 -4.23 -11.85 8.13
N GLY A 229 -4.21 -11.05 9.19
CA GLY A 229 -4.81 -9.71 9.16
C GLY A 229 -4.07 -8.79 8.18
N PRO A 230 -4.70 -7.71 7.68
CA PRO A 230 -4.10 -6.80 6.70
C PRO A 230 -2.69 -6.30 7.05
N GLY A 231 -2.44 -6.12 8.34
CA GLY A 231 -1.18 -5.61 8.89
C GLY A 231 0.07 -6.42 8.56
N VAL A 232 -0.03 -7.73 8.32
CA VAL A 232 1.15 -8.60 8.13
C VAL A 232 1.62 -8.67 6.67
N PHE A 233 0.84 -8.14 5.73
CA PHE A 233 1.18 -8.15 4.31
C PHE A 233 2.17 -7.04 3.95
N ASN A 234 2.85 -7.23 2.83
CA ASN A 234 3.80 -6.29 2.23
C ASN A 234 3.91 -6.52 0.71
N GLY A 235 4.61 -5.66 -0.02
CA GLY A 235 4.74 -5.77 -1.48
C GLY A 235 5.67 -6.89 -1.95
N ASN A 236 6.43 -7.51 -1.04
CA ASN A 236 7.23 -8.70 -1.31
C ASN A 236 6.41 -9.99 -1.10
N HIS A 237 5.45 -9.98 -0.19
CA HIS A 237 4.65 -11.15 0.18
C HIS A 237 3.94 -11.75 -1.05
N VAL A 238 4.04 -13.07 -1.21
CA VAL A 238 3.58 -13.82 -2.40
C VAL A 238 2.15 -13.52 -2.82
N VAL A 239 1.27 -13.20 -1.86
CA VAL A 239 -0.15 -12.87 -2.07
C VAL A 239 -0.37 -11.44 -2.57
N THR A 240 0.47 -10.49 -2.14
CA THR A 240 0.22 -9.05 -2.31
C THR A 240 1.21 -8.34 -3.23
N ARG A 241 2.17 -9.08 -3.80
CA ARG A 241 3.21 -8.56 -4.70
C ARG A 241 2.76 -8.26 -6.14
N HIS A 242 1.59 -8.76 -6.56
CA HIS A 242 1.21 -8.79 -7.98
C HIS A 242 0.90 -7.42 -8.58
N SER A 243 0.30 -6.52 -7.80
CA SER A 243 0.14 -5.12 -8.21
C SER A 243 1.47 -4.38 -8.10
N ARG A 244 1.75 -3.54 -9.10
CA ARG A 244 2.98 -2.75 -9.24
C ARG A 244 2.94 -1.49 -8.36
N GLY A 245 2.84 -1.70 -7.06
CA GLY A 245 2.88 -0.65 -6.06
C GLY A 245 1.58 0.13 -5.84
N PHE A 246 0.44 -0.38 -6.31
CA PHE A 246 -0.86 0.29 -6.17
C PHE A 246 -1.80 -0.31 -5.12
N ALA A 247 -1.47 -1.49 -4.58
CA ALA A 247 -2.29 -2.18 -3.57
C ALA A 247 -1.86 -1.88 -2.13
N ILE A 248 -0.57 -2.03 -1.82
CA ILE A 248 -0.02 -1.87 -0.46
C ILE A 248 -0.26 -0.46 0.15
N PRO A 249 -0.22 0.66 -0.60
CA PRO A 249 -0.56 1.97 -0.05
C PRO A 249 -1.96 2.01 0.60
N CYS A 250 -2.93 1.31 0.00
CA CYS A 250 -4.28 1.20 0.55
C CYS A 250 -4.29 0.34 1.82
N VAL A 251 -3.52 -0.75 1.85
CA VAL A 251 -3.40 -1.61 3.04
C VAL A 251 -2.81 -0.84 4.21
N ALA A 252 -1.75 -0.05 3.98
CA ALA A 252 -1.14 0.81 5.00
C ALA A 252 -2.15 1.85 5.54
N ALA A 253 -2.92 2.49 4.68
CA ALA A 253 -3.99 3.41 5.10
C ALA A 253 -5.06 2.71 5.94
N ALA A 254 -5.51 1.52 5.53
CA ALA A 254 -6.54 0.78 6.26
C ALA A 254 -6.07 0.34 7.65
N VAL A 255 -4.83 -0.11 7.77
CA VAL A 255 -4.20 -0.49 9.05
C VAL A 255 -4.07 0.74 9.96
N ALA A 256 -3.72 1.91 9.42
CA ALA A 256 -3.67 3.15 10.18
C ALA A 256 -5.05 3.61 10.69
N LEU A 257 -6.13 3.28 9.97
CA LEU A 257 -7.52 3.60 10.35
C LEU A 257 -8.16 2.59 11.32
N ASP A 258 -7.49 1.47 11.60
CA ASP A 258 -8.01 0.42 12.47
C ASP A 258 -8.03 0.88 13.95
N ALA A 259 -9.18 0.70 14.60
CA ALA A 259 -9.38 1.07 16.01
C ALA A 259 -9.02 -0.05 17.00
N GLY A 260 -8.21 -1.04 16.59
CA GLY A 260 -7.83 -2.18 17.43
C GLY A 260 -8.74 -3.39 17.25
N THR A 261 -9.22 -3.64 16.03
CA THR A 261 -10.08 -4.80 15.73
C THR A 261 -9.27 -6.04 15.31
N GLN A 262 -7.98 -5.87 15.00
CA GLN A 262 -7.09 -6.94 14.59
C GLN A 262 -6.39 -7.59 15.80
N MET A 263 -6.06 -8.89 15.67
CA MET A 263 -5.16 -9.53 16.63
C MET A 263 -3.70 -9.12 16.40
N PHE A 264 -3.20 -9.14 15.17
CA PHE A 264 -1.83 -8.73 14.84
C PHE A 264 -1.78 -7.23 14.53
N THR A 265 -1.85 -6.40 15.58
CA THR A 265 -1.86 -4.93 15.46
C THR A 265 -0.46 -4.35 15.24
N PRO A 266 -0.35 -3.07 14.80
CA PRO A 266 0.92 -2.34 14.79
C PRO A 266 1.66 -2.35 16.14
N GLU A 267 0.96 -2.25 17.27
CA GLU A 267 1.59 -2.31 18.59
C GLU A 267 2.26 -3.66 18.84
N MET A 268 1.61 -4.74 18.44
CA MET A 268 2.13 -6.10 18.65
C MET A 268 3.29 -6.45 17.73
N THR A 269 3.23 -6.09 16.45
CA THR A 269 4.24 -6.54 15.47
C THR A 269 5.30 -5.50 15.15
N SER A 270 5.07 -4.24 15.51
CA SER A 270 5.87 -3.11 15.01
C SER A 270 6.24 -2.08 16.09
N GLY A 271 6.07 -2.41 17.38
CA GLY A 271 6.36 -1.49 18.49
C GLY A 271 7.79 -0.92 18.46
N LEU A 272 8.79 -1.77 18.28
CA LEU A 272 10.20 -1.34 18.19
C LEU A 272 10.47 -0.46 16.97
N VAL A 273 9.99 -0.89 15.79
CA VAL A 273 10.19 -0.16 14.53
C VAL A 273 9.52 1.22 14.61
N GLY A 274 8.27 1.27 15.09
CA GLY A 274 7.54 2.53 15.26
C GLY A 274 8.20 3.49 16.24
N ALA A 275 8.75 2.98 17.36
CA ALA A 275 9.40 3.79 18.38
C ALA A 275 10.70 4.46 17.88
N ILE A 276 11.42 3.83 16.96
CA ILE A 276 12.68 4.36 16.42
C ILE A 276 12.45 5.18 15.15
N TYR A 277 11.81 4.58 14.15
CA TYR A 277 11.65 5.21 12.83
C TYR A 277 10.54 6.27 12.81
N GLY A 278 9.58 6.22 13.75
CA GLY A 278 8.54 7.25 13.89
C GLY A 278 9.03 8.58 14.46
N GLU A 279 10.29 8.62 14.94
CA GLU A 279 10.96 9.85 15.38
C GLU A 279 11.70 10.56 14.23
N ILE A 280 11.86 9.90 13.08
CA ILE A 280 12.44 10.49 11.87
C ILE A 280 11.33 11.27 11.12
N LYS A 281 11.50 12.59 10.96
CA LYS A 281 10.49 13.48 10.37
C LYS A 281 10.06 13.00 8.98
N GLU A 282 11.02 12.67 8.14
CA GLU A 282 10.84 12.29 6.74
C GLU A 282 10.03 11.01 6.59
N PHE A 283 10.13 10.12 7.58
CA PHE A 283 9.39 8.86 7.61
C PHE A 283 7.97 9.06 8.15
N ARG A 284 7.82 9.91 9.18
CA ARG A 284 6.51 10.19 9.78
C ARG A 284 5.62 11.08 8.90
N GLU A 285 6.23 12.05 8.22
CA GLU A 285 5.57 13.09 7.42
C GLU A 285 6.16 13.13 5.99
N PRO A 286 6.04 12.02 5.23
CA PRO A 286 6.68 11.88 3.92
C PRO A 286 6.12 12.85 2.88
N ILE A 287 4.80 13.15 2.91
CA ILE A 287 4.19 14.08 1.93
C ILE A 287 4.82 15.46 2.05
N VAL A 288 4.97 15.96 3.28
CA VAL A 288 5.58 17.27 3.56
C VAL A 288 7.03 17.27 3.10
N SER A 289 7.77 16.21 3.43
CA SER A 289 9.20 16.12 3.14
C SER A 289 9.49 16.03 1.64
N VAL A 290 8.66 15.32 0.88
CA VAL A 290 8.75 15.28 -0.58
C VAL A 290 8.36 16.62 -1.19
N ALA A 291 7.30 17.27 -0.70
CA ALA A 291 6.86 18.56 -1.21
C ALA A 291 7.86 19.69 -0.92
N GLU A 292 8.56 19.66 0.21
CA GLU A 292 9.64 20.62 0.55
C GLU A 292 10.88 20.47 -0.35
N ALA A 293 11.06 19.31 -1.00
CA ALA A 293 12.21 19.01 -1.84
C ALA A 293 12.01 19.29 -3.35
N VAL A 294 10.79 19.67 -3.77
CA VAL A 294 10.40 19.95 -5.16
C VAL A 294 10.13 21.44 -5.35
#